data_AF-A0A927LRH0-F1
#
_entry.id   AF-A0A927LRH0-F1
#
_cell.length_a   1.000
_cell.length_b   1.000
_cell.length_c   1.000
_cell.angle_alpha   90.00
_cell.angle_beta   90.00
_cell.angle_gamma   90.00
#
_symmetry.space_group_name_H-M   'P 1'
#
loop_
_entity.id
_entity.type
_entity.pdbx_description
1 polymer ?
#
loop_
_entity_poly.entity_id
_entity_poly.type
_entity_poly.pdbx_seq_one_letter_code
_entity_poly.pdbx_strand_id
1 'polypeptide(L)'
;MAKKKRPNTPRAKRMNREGRLQSAVSWLKKYNGSHYIRGYCQHFGVDTGTAIVELRQLGVSLSDEAVRSAKVGVQAAARGKQAHKAKRVQRLQEVILIPWSDETYAFIAGYTAWGIPYGITWEESEWLADQESLDNSVLP
;
A
#
# COMPACT_ATOMS: atom_id res chain seq x y z
N MET A 1 42.39 6.56 -17.99
CA MET A 1 41.66 6.73 -16.71
C MET A 1 40.33 5.98 -16.81
N ALA A 2 40.05 5.03 -15.90
CA ALA A 2 38.81 4.25 -15.94
C ALA A 2 37.58 5.11 -15.61
N LYS A 3 36.53 5.03 -16.42
CA LYS A 3 35.30 5.80 -16.25
C LYS A 3 34.49 5.20 -15.09
N LYS A 4 34.29 5.96 -14.00
CA LYS A 4 33.45 5.51 -12.87
C LYS A 4 32.02 5.25 -13.34
N LYS A 5 31.46 4.09 -12.96
CA LYS A 5 30.07 3.72 -13.27
C LYS A 5 29.12 4.71 -12.58
N ARG A 6 28.09 5.15 -13.30
CA ARG A 6 27.05 6.03 -12.74
C ARG A 6 26.21 5.23 -11.72
N PRO A 7 25.82 5.81 -10.57
CA PRO A 7 24.98 5.10 -9.62
C PRO A 7 23.57 4.92 -10.18
N ASN A 8 22.99 3.73 -9.98
CA ASN A 8 21.64 3.38 -10.44
C ASN A 8 20.52 4.07 -9.63
N THR A 9 20.83 4.57 -8.43
CA THR A 9 19.85 5.25 -7.57
C THR A 9 19.48 6.63 -8.13
N PRO A 10 18.18 6.98 -8.25
CA PRO A 10 17.75 8.29 -8.73
C PRO A 10 18.39 9.45 -7.96
N ARG A 11 18.75 10.54 -8.66
CA ARG A 11 19.45 11.70 -8.06
C ARG A 11 18.72 12.26 -6.83
N ALA A 12 17.40 12.38 -6.90
CA ALA A 12 16.56 12.87 -5.80
C ALA A 12 16.79 12.10 -4.49
N LYS A 13 16.90 10.76 -4.58
CA LYS A 13 17.13 9.88 -3.42
C LYS A 13 18.56 9.90 -2.89
N ARG A 14 19.51 10.51 -3.61
CA ARG A 14 20.92 10.61 -3.21
C ARG A 14 21.26 11.96 -2.57
N MET A 15 20.38 12.96 -2.71
CA MET A 15 20.66 14.32 -2.24
C MET A 15 20.47 14.42 -0.72
N ASN A 16 21.46 15.01 -0.07
CA ASN A 16 21.35 15.45 1.31
C ASN A 16 20.39 16.66 1.42
N ARG A 17 20.04 17.03 2.65
CA ARG A 17 19.10 18.11 2.93
C ARG A 17 19.55 19.46 2.36
N GLU A 18 20.81 19.83 2.54
CA GLU A 18 21.36 21.09 2.06
C GLU A 18 21.33 21.19 0.53
N GLY A 19 21.76 20.12 -0.15
CA GLY A 19 21.71 20.04 -1.61
C GLY A 19 20.26 20.14 -2.13
N ARG A 20 19.29 19.57 -1.41
CA ARG A 20 17.86 19.77 -1.73
C ARG A 20 17.45 21.22 -1.59
N LEU A 21 17.76 21.89 -0.48
CA LEU A 21 17.42 23.30 -0.28
C LEU A 21 18.02 24.20 -1.37
N GLN A 22 19.29 23.98 -1.74
CA GLN A 22 19.94 24.72 -2.83
C GLN A 22 19.25 24.46 -4.18
N SER A 23 18.98 23.19 -4.51
CA SER A 23 18.28 22.82 -5.75
C SER A 23 16.84 23.34 -5.77
N ALA A 24 16.17 23.37 -4.62
CA ALA A 24 14.79 23.76 -4.46
C ALA A 24 14.55 25.22 -4.84
N VAL A 25 15.50 26.12 -4.59
CA VAL A 25 15.41 27.52 -5.03
C VAL A 25 15.24 27.61 -6.55
N SER A 26 16.05 26.86 -7.30
CA SER A 26 15.93 26.84 -8.77
C SER A 26 14.69 26.09 -9.27
N TRP A 27 14.26 25.05 -8.54
CA TRP A 27 13.06 24.29 -8.85
C TRP A 27 11.80 25.14 -8.66
N LEU A 28 11.71 25.90 -7.55
CA LEU A 28 10.57 26.78 -7.26
C LEU A 28 10.35 27.82 -8.37
N LYS A 29 11.43 28.39 -8.93
CA LYS A 29 11.34 29.32 -10.07
C LYS A 29 10.75 28.68 -11.33
N LYS A 30 10.89 27.37 -11.50
CA LYS A 30 10.41 26.61 -12.66
C LYS A 30 9.06 25.93 -12.42
N TYR A 31 8.64 25.80 -11.17
CA TYR A 31 7.46 25.06 -10.80
C TYR A 31 6.20 25.89 -11.05
N ASN A 32 5.32 25.40 -11.92
CA ASN A 32 4.06 26.05 -12.30
C ASN A 32 2.82 25.37 -11.71
N GLY A 33 3.00 24.39 -10.83
CA GLY A 33 1.90 23.63 -10.25
C GLY A 33 1.22 24.35 -9.09
N SER A 34 -0.07 24.09 -8.89
CA SER A 34 -0.85 24.65 -7.77
C SER A 34 -0.44 24.05 -6.42
N HIS A 35 -0.03 22.77 -6.39
CA HIS A 35 0.19 22.02 -5.14
C HIS A 35 1.67 21.88 -4.77
N TYR A 36 2.26 22.94 -4.22
CA TYR A 36 3.68 22.98 -3.82
C TYR A 36 4.13 21.80 -2.96
N ILE A 37 3.36 21.42 -1.93
CA ILE A 37 3.72 20.31 -1.02
C ILE A 37 3.84 19.00 -1.81
N ARG A 38 2.84 18.68 -2.64
CA ARG A 38 2.83 17.45 -3.44
C ARG A 38 3.92 17.47 -4.50
N GLY A 39 4.09 18.59 -5.20
CA GLY A 39 5.15 18.77 -6.20
C GLY A 39 6.55 18.58 -5.61
N TYR A 40 6.78 19.14 -4.42
CA TYR A 40 8.05 19.02 -3.71
C TYR A 40 8.36 17.58 -3.32
N CYS A 41 7.37 16.88 -2.75
CA CYS A 41 7.49 15.45 -2.40
C CYS A 41 7.84 14.60 -3.63
N GLN A 42 7.19 14.85 -4.77
CA GLN A 42 7.42 14.10 -6.00
C GLN A 42 8.80 14.37 -6.61
N HIS A 43 9.23 15.64 -6.60
CA HIS A 43 10.50 16.01 -7.23
C HIS A 43 11.72 15.55 -6.41
N PHE A 44 11.66 15.70 -5.09
CA PHE A 44 12.78 15.40 -4.20
C PHE A 44 12.67 14.05 -3.49
N GLY A 45 11.53 13.36 -3.58
CA GLY A 45 11.32 12.06 -2.95
C GLY A 45 11.29 12.12 -1.42
N VAL A 46 10.81 13.23 -0.86
CA VAL A 46 10.68 13.45 0.59
C VAL A 46 9.26 13.18 1.08
N ASP A 47 9.10 12.99 2.38
CA ASP A 47 7.80 12.91 3.02
C ASP A 47 7.13 14.29 3.12
N THR A 48 5.82 14.28 3.35
CA THR A 48 4.99 15.49 3.46
C THR A 48 5.44 16.40 4.59
N GLY A 49 5.87 15.85 5.74
CA GLY A 49 6.34 16.64 6.87
C GLY A 49 7.62 17.40 6.55
N THR A 50 8.61 16.70 6.01
CA THR A 50 9.87 17.32 5.54
C THR A 50 9.60 18.36 4.46
N ALA A 51 8.72 18.08 3.49
CA ALA A 51 8.36 19.05 2.46
C ALA A 51 7.78 20.34 3.04
N ILE A 52 6.88 20.25 4.04
CA ILE A 52 6.31 21.43 4.70
C ILE A 52 7.40 22.27 5.39
N VAL A 53 8.31 21.61 6.12
CA VAL A 53 9.39 22.30 6.84
C VAL A 53 10.35 22.99 5.86
N GLU A 54 10.79 22.28 4.82
CA GLU A 54 11.73 22.82 3.83
C GLU A 54 11.09 23.94 3.00
N LEU A 55 9.82 23.81 2.58
CA LEU A 55 9.10 24.87 1.86
C LEU A 55 8.90 26.13 2.72
N ARG A 56 8.65 25.98 4.03
CA ARG A 56 8.59 27.12 4.96
C ARG A 56 9.94 27.82 5.09
N GLN A 57 11.04 27.06 5.12
CA GLN A 57 12.40 27.63 5.16
C GLN A 57 12.76 28.38 3.88
N LEU A 58 12.23 27.94 2.73
CA LEU A 58 12.40 28.61 1.45
C LEU A 58 11.48 29.83 1.26
N GLY A 59 10.65 30.16 2.26
CA GLY A 59 9.77 31.33 2.23
C GLY A 59 8.51 31.16 1.39
N VAL A 60 8.11 29.93 1.06
CA VAL A 60 6.87 29.67 0.31
C VAL A 60 5.67 29.85 1.23
N SER A 61 4.72 30.70 0.84
CA SER A 61 3.46 30.92 1.55
C SER A 61 2.54 29.70 1.42
N LEU A 62 2.64 28.79 2.38
CA LEU A 62 1.73 27.65 2.50
C LEU A 62 0.50 28.04 3.33
N SER A 63 -0.69 27.93 2.75
CA SER A 63 -1.95 28.04 3.50
C SER A 63 -2.01 26.95 4.58
N ASP A 64 -2.47 27.33 5.77
CA ASP A 64 -2.66 26.38 6.87
C ASP A 64 -3.65 25.27 6.52
N GLU A 65 -4.63 25.56 5.67
CA GLU A 65 -5.58 24.56 5.15
C GLU A 65 -4.86 23.51 4.28
N ALA A 66 -3.93 23.94 3.43
CA ALA A 66 -3.14 23.03 2.60
C ALA A 66 -2.27 22.12 3.47
N VAL A 67 -1.68 22.65 4.55
CA VAL A 67 -0.90 21.87 5.52
C VAL A 67 -1.78 20.87 6.26
N ARG A 68 -2.97 21.28 6.71
CA ARG A 68 -3.93 20.39 7.39
C ARG A 68 -4.39 19.27 6.47
N SER A 69 -4.83 19.60 5.27
CA SER A 69 -5.26 18.63 4.25
C SER A 69 -4.15 17.62 3.94
N ALA A 70 -2.91 18.08 3.77
CA ALA A 70 -1.77 17.21 3.53
C ALA A 70 -1.51 16.24 4.72
N LYS A 71 -1.61 16.72 5.97
CA LYS A 71 -1.48 15.87 7.16
C LYS A 71 -2.60 14.83 7.28
N VAL A 72 -3.84 15.23 7.04
CA VAL A 72 -5.00 14.33 7.05
C VAL A 72 -4.84 13.25 5.99
N GLY A 73 -4.40 13.60 4.78
CA GLY A 73 -4.13 12.65 3.71
C GLY A 73 -3.08 11.59 4.08
N VAL A 74 -1.99 12.00 4.74
CA VAL A 74 -0.96 11.07 5.24
C VAL A 74 -1.53 10.13 6.30
N GLN A 75 -2.31 10.64 7.25
CA GLN A 75 -2.93 9.82 8.29
C GLN A 75 -3.96 8.83 7.70
N ALA A 76 -4.79 9.28 6.76
CA ALA A 76 -5.76 8.43 6.07
C ALA A 76 -5.06 7.29 5.29
N ALA A 77 -3.99 7.60 4.57
CA ALA A 77 -3.20 6.60 3.86
C ALA A 77 -2.55 5.58 4.83
N ALA A 78 -2.06 6.04 5.98
CA ALA A 78 -1.50 5.16 7.01
C ALA A 78 -2.57 4.21 7.57
N ARG A 79 -3.76 4.72 7.90
CA ARG A 79 -4.91 3.92 8.35
C ARG A 79 -5.35 2.91 7.29
N GLY A 80 -5.41 3.31 6.02
CA GLY A 80 -5.73 2.40 4.92
C GLY A 80 -4.74 1.23 4.82
N LYS A 81 -3.44 1.51 4.90
CA LYS A 81 -2.41 0.46 4.92
C LYS A 81 -2.54 -0.48 6.11
N GLN A 82 -2.84 0.05 7.30
CA GLN A 82 -3.08 -0.75 8.49
C GLN A 82 -4.32 -1.65 8.32
N ALA A 83 -5.42 -1.11 7.79
CA ALA A 83 -6.64 -1.87 7.51
C ALA A 83 -6.41 -2.99 6.48
N HIS A 84 -5.70 -2.72 5.39
CA HIS A 84 -5.34 -3.76 4.41
C HIS A 84 -4.44 -4.84 5.02
N LYS A 85 -3.49 -4.45 5.87
CA LYS A 85 -2.64 -5.41 6.59
C LYS A 85 -3.47 -6.26 7.55
N ALA A 86 -4.39 -5.66 8.30
CA ALA A 86 -5.28 -6.36 9.22
C ALA A 86 -6.17 -7.37 8.48
N LYS A 87 -6.80 -6.96 7.36
CA LYS A 87 -7.60 -7.87 6.51
C LYS A 87 -6.78 -9.04 5.97
N ARG A 88 -5.53 -8.80 5.56
CA ARG A 88 -4.63 -9.87 5.11
C ARG A 88 -4.29 -10.85 6.23
N VAL A 89 -4.06 -10.36 7.44
CA VAL A 89 -3.81 -11.21 8.61
C VAL A 89 -5.06 -12.02 8.99
N GLN A 90 -6.24 -11.40 8.95
CA GLN A 90 -7.51 -12.08 9.23
C GLN A 90 -7.77 -13.22 8.24
N ARG A 91 -7.60 -12.98 6.92
CA ARG A 91 -7.72 -14.03 5.90
C ARG A 91 -6.78 -15.20 6.14
N LEU A 92 -5.52 -14.92 6.52
CA LEU A 92 -4.55 -15.97 6.84
C LEU A 92 -4.95 -16.74 8.10
N GLN A 93 -5.51 -16.07 9.11
CA GLN A 93 -6.02 -16.74 10.31
C GLN A 93 -7.21 -17.64 9.99
N GLU A 94 -8.16 -17.20 9.16
CA GLU A 94 -9.31 -18.01 8.75
C GLU A 94 -8.87 -19.31 8.06
N VAL A 95 -7.90 -19.27 7.15
CA VAL A 95 -7.33 -20.47 6.50
C VAL A 95 -6.63 -21.38 7.51
N ILE A 96 -5.85 -20.82 8.45
CA ILE A 96 -5.15 -21.61 9.49
C ILE A 96 -6.13 -22.26 10.48
N LEU A 97 -7.28 -21.62 10.75
CA LEU A 97 -8.26 -22.06 11.76
C LEU A 97 -9.09 -23.27 11.31
N ILE A 98 -9.10 -23.61 10.02
CA ILE A 98 -9.71 -24.84 9.52
C ILE A 98 -8.60 -25.90 9.46
N PRO A 99 -8.51 -26.84 10.44
CA PRO A 99 -7.33 -27.69 10.63
C PRO A 99 -7.07 -28.67 9.47
N TRP A 100 -8.01 -28.74 8.54
CA TRP A 100 -8.01 -29.61 7.37
C TRP A 100 -8.30 -28.81 6.09
N SER A 101 -7.94 -27.52 6.00
CA SER A 101 -8.07 -26.76 4.74
C SER A 101 -6.72 -26.27 4.24
N ASP A 102 -6.63 -26.01 2.95
CA ASP A 102 -5.48 -25.36 2.33
C ASP A 102 -5.94 -24.38 1.22
N GLU A 103 -5.02 -23.94 0.37
CA GLU A 103 -5.31 -22.99 -0.72
C GLU A 103 -6.22 -23.59 -1.81
N THR A 104 -6.30 -24.93 -1.93
CA THR A 104 -7.07 -25.64 -2.96
C THR A 104 -8.35 -26.26 -2.38
N TYR A 105 -8.29 -26.80 -1.17
CA TYR A 105 -9.36 -27.51 -0.50
C TYR A 105 -9.93 -26.70 0.66
N ALA A 106 -11.24 -26.46 0.64
CA ALA A 106 -12.00 -25.92 1.76
C ALA A 106 -12.05 -26.91 2.94
N PHE A 107 -12.04 -28.21 2.65
CA PHE A 107 -11.96 -29.29 3.64
C PHE A 107 -11.28 -30.52 3.04
N ILE A 108 -10.24 -31.03 3.68
CA ILE A 108 -9.46 -32.22 3.34
C ILE A 108 -9.99 -33.35 4.22
N ALA A 109 -10.71 -34.30 3.61
CA ALA A 109 -11.26 -35.45 4.30
C ALA A 109 -10.16 -36.47 4.67
N GLY A 110 -9.03 -36.44 3.96
CA GLY A 110 -7.87 -37.26 4.24
C GLY A 110 -6.81 -37.20 3.13
N TYR A 111 -5.79 -38.04 3.28
CA TYR A 111 -4.73 -38.22 2.29
C TYR A 111 -4.75 -39.65 1.77
N THR A 112 -4.60 -39.79 0.46
CA THR A 112 -4.40 -41.11 -0.16
C THR A 112 -3.05 -41.72 0.26
N ALA A 113 -2.84 -43.02 -0.01
CA ALA A 113 -1.59 -43.72 0.32
C ALA A 113 -0.32 -43.08 -0.29
N TRP A 114 -0.48 -42.27 -1.35
CA TRP A 114 0.59 -41.52 -2.00
C TRP A 114 0.73 -40.07 -1.49
N GLY A 115 0.01 -39.69 -0.43
CA GLY A 115 0.07 -38.36 0.17
C GLY A 115 -0.68 -37.27 -0.59
N ILE A 116 -1.51 -37.63 -1.57
CA ILE A 116 -2.36 -36.67 -2.31
C ILE A 116 -3.63 -36.41 -1.47
N PRO A 117 -3.93 -35.14 -1.11
CA PRO A 117 -5.15 -34.79 -0.37
C PRO A 117 -6.40 -35.00 -1.22
N TYR A 118 -7.51 -35.38 -0.59
CA TYR A 118 -8.83 -35.37 -1.21
C TYR A 118 -9.85 -34.80 -0.24
N GLY A 119 -10.87 -34.13 -0.77
CA GLY A 119 -11.87 -33.44 0.00
C GLY A 119 -12.68 -32.46 -0.84
N ILE A 120 -13.30 -31.49 -0.20
CA ILE A 120 -14.15 -30.47 -0.83
C ILE A 120 -13.26 -29.28 -1.20
N THR A 121 -13.29 -28.89 -2.46
CA THR A 121 -12.61 -27.68 -2.96
C THR A 121 -13.38 -26.41 -2.61
N TRP A 122 -12.71 -25.26 -2.68
CA TRP A 122 -13.40 -23.97 -2.49
C TRP A 122 -14.55 -23.77 -3.49
N GLU A 123 -14.36 -24.14 -4.76
CA GLU A 123 -15.39 -24.05 -5.80
C GLU A 123 -16.61 -24.96 -5.51
N GLU A 124 -16.36 -26.20 -5.07
CA GLU A 124 -17.45 -27.12 -4.69
C GLU A 124 -18.19 -26.66 -3.44
N SER A 125 -17.48 -26.07 -2.47
CA SER A 125 -18.09 -25.53 -1.25
C SER A 125 -19.03 -24.36 -1.52
N GLU A 126 -18.65 -23.47 -2.45
CA GLU A 126 -19.49 -22.34 -2.88
C GLU A 126 -20.73 -22.84 -3.63
N TRP A 127 -20.58 -23.82 -4.52
CA TRP A 127 -21.71 -24.40 -5.24
C TRP A 127 -22.72 -25.11 -4.30
N LEU A 128 -22.23 -25.86 -3.31
CA LEU A 128 -23.09 -26.50 -2.31
C LEU A 128 -23.85 -25.49 -1.45
N ALA A 129 -23.19 -24.40 -1.04
CA ALA A 129 -23.84 -23.33 -0.27
C ALA A 129 -24.94 -22.63 -1.08
N ASP A 130 -24.71 -22.42 -2.38
CA ASP A 130 -25.71 -21.86 -3.28
C ASP A 130 -26.90 -22.81 -3.48
N GLN A 131 -26.67 -24.12 -3.59
CA GLN A 131 -27.76 -25.12 -3.67
C GLN A 131 -28.59 -25.19 -2.38
N GLU A 132 -27.93 -25.17 -1.22
CA GLU A 132 -28.62 -25.19 0.08
C GLU A 132 -29.47 -23.92 0.30
N SER A 133 -29.05 -22.79 -0.28
CA SER A 133 -29.84 -21.55 -0.30
C SER A 133 -31.11 -21.64 -1.15
N LEU A 134 -31.06 -22.41 -2.25
CA LEU A 134 -32.20 -22.64 -3.14
C LEU A 134 -33.20 -23.60 -2.48
N ASP A 135 -32.73 -24.68 -1.85
CA ASP A 135 -33.61 -25.63 -1.15
C ASP A 135 -34.28 -25.02 0.10
N ASN A 136 -33.60 -24.14 0.84
CA ASN A 136 -34.19 -23.42 1.97
C ASN A 136 -35.24 -22.37 1.58
N SER A 137 -35.34 -22.02 0.30
CA SER A 137 -36.38 -21.12 -0.23
C SER A 137 -37.62 -21.85 -0.75
N VAL A 138 -37.57 -23.19 -0.80
CA VAL A 138 -38.61 -24.05 -1.41
C VAL A 138 -39.48 -24.76 -0.36
N LEU A 139 -39.25 -24.55 0.94
CA LEU A 139 -40.17 -25.05 1.98
C LEU A 139 -41.38 -24.11 2.18
N PRO A 140 -42.63 -24.58 1.97
CA PRO A 140 -43.82 -24.00 2.57
C PRO A 140 -43.95 -24.29 4.08
#